data_AF-A0A9X6ABD2-F1
#
_entry.id   AF-A0A9X6ABD2-F1
#
_cell.length_a   1.000
_cell.length_b   1.000
_cell.length_c   1.000
_cell.angle_alpha   90.00
_cell.angle_beta   90.00
_cell.angle_gamma   90.00
#
_symmetry.space_group_name_H-M   'P 1'
#
loop_
_entity.id
_entity.type
_entity.pdbx_description
1 polymer ?
#
loop_
_entity_poly.entity_id
_entity_poly.type
_entity_poly.pdbx_seq_one_letter_code
_entity_poly.pdbx_strand_id
1 'polypeptide(L)'
;MAEQRRDAREVRDVGESAPGAREREMAAAWGELVATARRTVADGLVVGTSGNVSVRVGDTVLVTPTGVPYDRLRPEDAVGVDLEGRQVLGSLVPT
;
A
#
# COMPACT_ATOMS: atom_id res chain seq x y z
N MET A 1 11.04 -47.91 -2.23
CA MET A 1 12.18 -47.01 -2.50
C MET A 1 11.59 -45.74 -3.08
N ALA A 2 11.73 -44.64 -2.33
CA ALA A 2 11.49 -43.22 -2.60
C ALA A 2 10.12 -42.79 -3.22
N GLU A 3 9.20 -42.22 -2.43
CA GLU A 3 9.04 -40.77 -2.12
C GLU A 3 8.31 -40.01 -3.24
N GLN A 4 7.04 -39.59 -3.10
CA GLN A 4 6.56 -38.41 -2.34
C GLN A 4 7.39 -37.15 -2.71
N ARG A 5 6.86 -36.02 -3.16
CA ARG A 5 5.61 -35.34 -2.82
C ARG A 5 5.17 -34.43 -3.98
N ARG A 6 3.86 -34.31 -4.15
CA ARG A 6 3.25 -33.21 -4.90
C ARG A 6 3.48 -31.93 -4.09
N ASP A 7 4.23 -30.97 -4.61
CA ASP A 7 4.19 -29.59 -4.12
C ASP A 7 2.89 -28.95 -4.61
N ALA A 8 1.80 -29.29 -3.92
CA ALA A 8 0.61 -28.47 -3.90
C ALA A 8 1.01 -27.17 -3.22
N ARG A 9 1.27 -26.14 -4.03
CA ARG A 9 1.44 -24.76 -3.57
C ARG A 9 0.17 -24.42 -2.80
N GLU A 10 0.29 -24.43 -1.48
CA GLU A 10 -0.77 -24.18 -0.53
C GLU A 10 -1.33 -22.79 -0.83
N VAL A 11 -2.49 -22.79 -1.50
CA VAL A 11 -3.31 -21.60 -1.69
C VAL A 11 -3.71 -21.18 -0.29
N ARG A 12 -2.99 -20.18 0.24
CA ARG A 12 -3.32 -19.62 1.54
C ARG A 12 -4.73 -19.10 1.46
N ASP A 13 -5.57 -19.72 2.29
CA ASP A 13 -6.94 -19.39 2.59
C ASP A 13 -7.15 -17.86 2.52
N VAL A 14 -7.90 -17.41 1.50
CA VAL A 14 -8.40 -16.04 1.43
C VAL A 14 -9.54 -15.96 2.43
N GLY A 15 -9.16 -15.93 3.71
CA GLY A 15 -10.08 -15.71 4.80
C GLY A 15 -10.77 -14.37 4.55
N GLU A 16 -12.07 -14.45 4.24
CA GLU A 16 -12.96 -13.33 4.01
C GLU A 16 -12.96 -12.46 5.26
N SER A 17 -12.03 -11.51 5.28
CA SER A 17 -11.88 -10.56 6.37
C SER A 17 -13.21 -9.83 6.49
N ALA A 18 -13.78 -9.79 7.71
CA ALA A 18 -15.02 -9.09 7.95
C ALA A 18 -14.96 -7.70 7.28
N PRO A 19 -16.04 -7.20 6.64
CA PRO A 19 -15.99 -6.05 5.72
C PRO A 19 -15.21 -4.82 6.25
N GLY A 20 -15.25 -4.54 7.57
CA GLY A 20 -14.50 -3.44 8.17
C GLY A 20 -13.07 -3.76 8.64
N ALA A 21 -12.64 -5.02 8.68
CA ALA A 21 -11.28 -5.40 9.07
C ALA A 21 -10.25 -4.98 8.01
N ARG A 22 -10.57 -5.21 6.73
CA ARG A 22 -9.76 -4.80 5.58
C ARG A 22 -9.60 -3.27 5.53
N GLU A 23 -10.68 -2.53 5.73
CA GLU A 23 -10.66 -1.06 5.74
C GLU A 23 -9.78 -0.52 6.89
N ARG A 24 -9.87 -1.11 8.09
CA ARG A 24 -9.00 -0.72 9.22
C ARG A 24 -7.54 -1.04 8.96
N GLU A 25 -7.25 -2.19 8.37
CA GLU A 25 -5.90 -2.59 7.97
C GLU A 25 -5.31 -1.60 6.96
N MET A 26 -6.08 -1.24 5.93
CA MET A 26 -5.69 -0.25 4.93
C MET A 26 -5.49 1.15 5.54
N ALA A 27 -6.38 1.57 6.44
CA ALA A 27 -6.26 2.86 7.12
C ALA A 27 -5.00 2.91 8.02
N ALA A 28 -4.70 1.83 8.74
CA ALA A 28 -3.49 1.71 9.54
C ALA A 28 -2.22 1.75 8.66
N ALA A 29 -2.20 0.95 7.59
CA ALA A 29 -1.09 0.91 6.64
C ALA A 29 -0.86 2.28 5.96
N TRP A 30 -1.94 3.00 5.61
CA TRP A 30 -1.83 4.36 5.09
C TRP A 30 -1.19 5.32 6.10
N GLY A 31 -1.58 5.24 7.38
CA GLY A 31 -0.97 6.04 8.44
C GLY A 31 0.54 5.80 8.58
N GLU A 32 0.97 4.55 8.53
CA GLU A 32 2.39 4.17 8.56
C GLU A 32 3.15 4.65 7.33
N LEU A 33 2.55 4.55 6.14
CA LEU A 33 3.11 5.08 4.90
C LEU A 33 3.31 6.59 4.98
N VAL A 34 2.30 7.34 5.45
CA VAL A 34 2.40 8.80 5.60
C VAL A 34 3.49 9.18 6.60
N ALA A 35 3.58 8.47 7.72
CA ALA A 35 4.66 8.70 8.70
C ALA A 35 6.04 8.46 8.08
N THR A 36 6.18 7.39 7.28
CA THR A 36 7.41 7.06 6.55
C THR A 36 7.74 8.14 5.52
N ALA A 37 6.78 8.58 4.72
CA ALA A 37 6.95 9.64 3.73
C ALA A 37 7.39 10.96 4.38
N ARG A 38 6.80 11.35 5.51
CA ARG A 38 7.23 12.56 6.23
C ARG A 38 8.65 12.45 6.78
N ARG A 39 9.03 11.24 7.23
CA ARG A 39 10.40 10.99 7.69
C ARG A 39 11.42 11.11 6.57
N THR A 40 11.13 10.67 5.34
CA THR A 40 12.08 10.81 4.22
C THR A 40 12.36 12.27 3.88
N VAL A 41 11.37 13.17 4.05
CA VAL A 41 11.58 14.63 3.93
C VAL A 41 12.43 15.15 5.08
N ALA A 42 12.11 14.76 6.32
CA ALA A 42 12.82 15.21 7.50
C ALA A 42 14.30 14.77 7.50
N ASP A 43 14.59 13.57 7.01
CA ASP A 43 15.93 13.00 6.89
C ASP A 43 16.69 13.55 5.66
N GLY A 44 16.07 14.44 4.86
CA GLY A 44 16.70 15.06 3.69
C GLY A 44 16.91 14.11 2.51
N LEU A 45 16.22 12.96 2.50
CA LEU A 45 16.30 11.96 1.43
C LEU A 45 15.53 12.38 0.18
N VAL A 46 14.58 13.31 0.35
CA VAL A 46 13.70 13.80 -0.70
C VAL A 46 13.69 15.32 -0.70
N VAL A 47 13.74 15.93 -1.89
CA VAL A 47 13.61 17.40 -2.07
C VAL A 47 12.34 17.70 -2.87
N GLY A 48 11.48 18.56 -2.33
CA GLY A 48 10.21 18.93 -2.98
C GLY A 48 9.22 17.76 -3.06
N THR A 49 8.59 17.55 -4.21
CA THR A 49 7.66 16.43 -4.48
C THR A 49 8.32 15.27 -5.21
N SER A 50 9.65 15.16 -5.17
CA SER A 50 10.36 14.03 -5.80
C SER A 50 10.20 12.76 -4.96
N GLY A 51 10.18 11.59 -5.59
CA GLY A 51 10.05 10.30 -4.88
C GLY A 51 8.61 9.81 -4.68
N ASN A 52 8.50 8.53 -4.30
CA ASN A 52 7.24 7.87 -3.97
C ASN A 52 7.46 6.97 -2.75
N VAL A 53 6.39 6.74 -1.99
CA VAL A 53 6.36 5.75 -0.92
C VAL A 53 5.12 4.89 -1.11
N SER A 54 5.27 3.58 -0.97
CA SER A 54 4.17 2.63 -1.09
C SER A 54 4.23 1.56 -0.01
N VAL A 55 3.07 0.97 0.28
CA VAL A 55 2.91 -0.16 1.19
C VAL A 55 1.91 -1.14 0.59
N ARG A 56 2.17 -2.44 0.73
CA ARG A 56 1.30 -3.50 0.19
C ARG A 56 0.43 -4.09 1.30
N VAL A 57 -0.87 -4.20 1.03
CA VAL A 57 -1.89 -4.82 1.89
C VAL A 57 -2.65 -5.88 1.08
N GLY A 58 -2.31 -7.16 1.25
CA GLY A 58 -2.80 -8.23 0.36
C GLY A 58 -2.44 -7.95 -1.10
N ASP A 59 -3.42 -7.83 -1.98
CA ASP A 59 -3.23 -7.55 -3.42
C ASP A 59 -3.41 -6.08 -3.80
N THR A 60 -3.45 -5.19 -2.81
CA THR A 60 -3.53 -3.74 -3.02
C THR A 60 -2.22 -3.09 -2.60
N VAL A 61 -1.67 -2.21 -3.43
CA VAL A 61 -0.54 -1.35 -3.12
C VAL A 61 -1.07 0.06 -2.88
N LEU A 62 -0.98 0.53 -1.64
CA LEU A 62 -1.20 1.94 -1.32
C LEU A 62 0.03 2.73 -1.72
N VAL A 63 -0.13 3.86 -2.40
CA VAL A 63 0.97 4.68 -2.91
C VAL A 63 0.67 6.16 -2.70
N THR A 64 1.70 6.96 -2.45
CA THR A 64 1.56 8.42 -2.41
C THR A 64 1.01 8.96 -3.73
N PRO A 65 0.02 9.87 -3.72
CA PRO A 65 -0.50 10.49 -4.94
C PRO A 65 0.51 11.47 -5.55
N THR A 66 0.45 11.61 -6.87
CA THR A 66 1.24 12.59 -7.63
C THR A 66 0.89 14.01 -7.20
N GLY A 67 1.93 14.84 -6.98
CA GLY A 67 1.77 16.28 -6.77
C GLY A 67 1.28 16.71 -5.39
N VAL A 68 1.10 15.77 -4.44
CA VAL A 68 0.74 16.09 -3.06
C VAL A 68 2.00 16.08 -2.18
N PRO A 69 2.33 17.21 -1.52
CA PRO A 69 3.43 17.26 -0.56
C PRO A 69 3.22 16.27 0.61
N TYR A 70 4.27 15.57 1.03
CA TYR A 70 4.17 14.52 2.06
C TYR A 70 3.73 15.03 3.44
N ASP A 71 4.02 16.30 3.76
CA ASP A 71 3.53 16.99 4.96
C ASP A 71 2.01 17.25 4.91
N ARG A 72 1.41 17.26 3.72
CA ARG A 72 -0.03 17.52 3.49
C ARG A 72 -0.87 16.28 3.22
N LEU A 73 -0.29 15.08 3.18
CA LEU A 73 -1.05 13.84 3.01
C LEU A 73 -2.06 13.66 4.16
N ARG A 74 -3.31 13.39 3.80
CA ARG A 74 -4.43 13.10 4.71
C ARG A 74 -4.95 11.68 4.53
N PRO A 75 -5.73 11.14 5.47
CA PRO A 75 -6.35 9.82 5.33
C PRO A 75 -7.14 9.62 4.03
N GLU A 76 -7.79 10.67 3.55
CA GLU A 76 -8.65 10.63 2.37
C GLU A 76 -7.86 10.67 1.05
N ASP A 77 -6.57 11.01 1.11
CA ASP A 77 -5.68 11.10 -0.05
C ASP A 77 -5.05 9.74 -0.41
N ALA A 78 -5.46 8.65 0.28
CA ALA A 78 -4.98 7.31 0.02
C ALA A 78 -5.33 6.87 -1.41
N VAL A 79 -4.30 6.50 -2.18
CA VAL A 79 -4.45 5.91 -3.51
C VAL A 79 -4.01 4.46 -3.46
N GLY A 80 -4.82 3.56 -4.02
CA GLY A 80 -4.51 2.14 -4.09
C GLY A 80 -4.56 1.63 -5.52
N VAL A 81 -3.56 0.82 -5.89
CA VAL A 81 -3.50 0.11 -7.17
C VAL A 81 -3.47 -1.41 -6.91
N ASP A 82 -4.03 -2.19 -7.83
CA ASP A 82 -3.84 -3.65 -7.83
C ASP A 82 -2.44 -4.03 -8.36
N LEU A 83 -2.15 -5.34 -8.39
CA LEU A 83 -0.85 -5.85 -8.86
C LEU A 83 -0.66 -5.72 -10.38
N GLU A 84 -1.73 -5.41 -11.11
CA GLU A 84 -1.69 -5.08 -12.54
C GLU A 84 -1.54 -3.57 -12.78
N GLY A 85 -1.45 -2.77 -11.72
CA GLY A 85 -1.28 -1.33 -11.77
C GLY A 85 -2.58 -0.55 -12.02
N ARG A 86 -3.75 -1.19 -11.96
CA ARG A 86 -5.03 -0.50 -12.09
C ARG A 86 -5.42 0.15 -10.77
N GLN A 87 -5.88 1.38 -10.83
CA GLN A 87 -6.37 2.08 -9.64
C GLN A 87 -7.67 1.44 -9.13
N VAL A 88 -7.67 1.04 -7.86
CA VAL A 88 -8.79 0.40 -7.16
C VAL A 88 -9.28 1.20 -5.96
N LEU A 89 -8.54 2.23 -5.54
CA LEU A 89 -8.87 3.12 -4.42
C LEU A 89 -8.43 4.55 -4.71
N GLY A 90 -9.23 5.51 -4.23
CA GLY A 90 -8.94 6.94 -4.28
C GLY A 90 -9.27 7.57 -5.63
N SER A 91 -9.25 8.90 -5.67
CA SER A 91 -9.52 9.70 -6.88
C SER A 91 -8.32 10.50 -7.35
N LEU A 92 -7.24 10.54 -6.56
CA LEU A 92 -5.99 11.19 -6.92
C LEU A 92 -5.17 10.29 -7.84
N VAL A 93 -4.26 10.89 -8.60
CA VAL A 93 -3.44 10.16 -9.57
C VAL A 93 -2.32 9.40 -8.82
N PRO A 94 -2.17 8.08 -8.98
CA PRO A 94 -1.04 7.35 -8.44
C PRO A 94 0.29 7.86 -9.02
N THR A 95 1.40 7.68 -8.30
CA THR A 95 2.75 8.03 -8.79
C THR A 95 3.34 6.90 -9.63
#